data_AF-A0A1D7QFK0-F1
#
_entry.id   AF-A0A1D7QFK0-F1
#
_cell.length_a   1.000
_cell.length_b   1.000
_cell.length_c   1.000
_cell.angle_alpha   90.00
_cell.angle_beta   90.00
_cell.angle_gamma   90.00
#
_symmetry.space_group_name_H-M   'P 1'
#
loop_
_entity.id
_entity.type
_entity.pdbx_description
1 polymer ?
#
loop_
_entity_poly.entity_id
_entity_poly.type
_entity_poly.pdbx_seq_one_letter_code
_entity_poly.pdbx_strand_id
1 'polypeptide(L)'
;MQFEMLKDKSSIIKVIGVGGGGGNAVNHMYRQGITGVDFIICNTDAQALEFSPIPNKVQLGASLTEGMGAGSIPEVGKNSAIENIDDIKQMLGSTTKMLFITAGMGGGTGTGASPIIAKAAKELDILTVAIVTTPFAFEGKRRKMQANDGLDELKKYVDSYLVISNDRLREIFGNLTLGSAFAQADDILTTAAKGIAEIITVPGYINVDFKDVRTVMKDSGVSIMGSFACDGENRALNAVEGALASPLLKDNEIEGARYILLNISSGLREVTMDEVTIITDYIQDKAGLSADLIWGNCIDENLEDKLSVTIIATGFQTTEQRDEEKKNVKKISLLTPEEAPLVKPIEAVNSFIAPKPEAVSNEPVMKAKEEIKQSDLFGDLYGNNKRKMEDPENGIVRHTLVEEEASASESQEPAFEFEIKVAETDFVFEKPEAVFNNDVEPLKQEVQETGADDDKSDESIEDQLKKSKERILRLKDLSMKLRTSNGLQELENEPAYKRKQMQLQQVQHSSESQVSRFTLSNDEDGSTEIRPNNSFLHDNVD
;
A
#
# COMPACT_ATOMS: atom_id res chain seq x y z
N MET A 1 -28.12 43.08 13.61
CA MET A 1 -27.73 41.65 13.70
C MET A 1 -27.28 41.24 12.31
N GLN A 2 -26.01 40.87 12.14
CA GLN A 2 -25.58 40.16 10.93
C GLN A 2 -26.09 38.73 11.05
N PHE A 3 -26.91 38.30 10.09
CA PHE A 3 -27.10 36.88 9.86
C PHE A 3 -25.82 36.37 9.21
N GLU A 4 -24.92 35.79 10.00
CA GLU A 4 -24.05 34.76 9.44
C GLU A 4 -24.99 33.65 8.94
N MET A 5 -25.10 33.53 7.61
CA MET A 5 -25.64 32.29 7.05
C MET A 5 -24.75 31.16 7.54
N LEU A 6 -25.38 30.07 7.98
CA LEU A 6 -24.71 28.80 8.18
C LEU A 6 -24.09 28.40 6.85
N LYS A 7 -22.83 28.77 6.63
CA LYS A 7 -22.00 28.13 5.61
C LYS A 7 -21.93 26.67 6.02
N ASP A 8 -22.40 25.79 5.14
CA ASP A 8 -22.15 24.36 5.29
C ASP A 8 -20.66 24.18 5.57
N LYS A 9 -20.34 23.53 6.69
CA LYS A 9 -18.96 23.37 7.17
C LYS A 9 -18.26 22.27 6.36
N SER A 10 -18.24 22.40 5.04
CA SER A 10 -17.55 21.46 4.16
C SER A 10 -16.06 21.52 4.48
N SER A 11 -15.53 20.40 4.95
CA SER A 11 -14.13 20.25 5.31
C SER A 11 -13.23 20.46 4.08
N ILE A 12 -12.02 20.99 4.30
CA ILE A 12 -11.01 21.10 3.23
C ILE A 12 -10.45 19.73 2.81
N ILE A 13 -10.64 18.71 3.65
CA ILE A 13 -10.33 17.30 3.40
C ILE A 13 -11.64 16.55 3.14
N LYS A 14 -11.68 15.74 2.08
CA LYS A 14 -12.75 14.76 1.85
C LYS A 14 -12.21 13.33 1.79
N VAL A 15 -13.02 12.37 2.20
CA VAL A 15 -12.70 10.93 2.14
C VAL A 15 -13.76 10.24 1.28
N ILE A 16 -13.35 9.58 0.18
CA ILE A 16 -14.23 8.93 -0.79
C ILE A 16 -14.02 7.42 -0.78
N GLY A 17 -15.05 6.68 -0.34
CA GLY A 17 -15.06 5.22 -0.27
C GLY A 17 -15.63 4.62 -1.56
N VAL A 18 -14.81 3.85 -2.28
CA VAL A 18 -15.15 3.37 -3.63
C VAL A 18 -15.44 1.86 -3.65
N GLY A 19 -16.66 1.50 -4.06
CA GLY A 19 -17.17 0.13 -4.02
C GLY A 19 -17.38 -0.40 -2.60
N GLY A 20 -17.78 -1.67 -2.47
CA GLY A 20 -18.13 -2.26 -1.16
C GLY A 20 -17.01 -2.18 -0.10
N GLY A 21 -15.77 -2.53 -0.46
CA GLY A 21 -14.64 -2.47 0.48
C GLY A 21 -14.29 -1.05 0.94
N GLY A 22 -14.25 -0.09 0.00
CA GLY A 22 -14.04 1.32 0.35
C GLY A 22 -15.21 1.89 1.16
N GLY A 23 -16.44 1.52 0.80
CA GLY A 23 -17.64 1.90 1.55
C GLY A 23 -17.66 1.38 2.98
N ASN A 24 -17.21 0.14 3.22
CA ASN A 24 -17.08 -0.43 4.56
C ASN A 24 -16.05 0.32 5.41
N ALA A 25 -14.86 0.58 4.87
CA ALA A 25 -13.83 1.36 5.56
C ALA A 25 -14.31 2.76 5.92
N VAL A 26 -14.99 3.46 5.00
CA VAL A 26 -15.53 4.81 5.25
C VAL A 26 -16.73 4.78 6.22
N ASN A 27 -17.58 3.75 6.17
CA ASN A 27 -18.61 3.50 7.18
C ASN A 27 -18.01 3.27 8.57
N HIS A 28 -16.83 2.64 8.66
CA HIS A 28 -16.11 2.44 9.92
C HIS A 28 -15.49 3.75 10.42
N MET A 29 -14.76 4.48 9.56
CA MET A 29 -14.21 5.81 9.86
C MET A 29 -15.28 6.79 10.39
N TYR A 30 -16.48 6.78 9.80
CA TYR A 30 -17.59 7.62 10.25
C TYR A 30 -18.10 7.25 11.64
N ARG A 31 -18.14 5.95 11.99
CA ARG A 31 -18.50 5.46 13.33
C ARG A 31 -17.42 5.73 14.38
N GLN A 32 -16.16 5.72 13.96
CA GLN A 32 -14.99 6.07 14.78
C GLN A 32 -14.83 7.60 14.96
N GLY A 33 -15.62 8.41 14.24
CA GLY A 33 -15.79 9.84 14.52
C GLY A 33 -14.62 10.76 14.12
N ILE A 34 -13.84 10.42 13.08
CA ILE A 34 -12.71 11.27 12.62
C ILE A 34 -13.21 12.70 12.37
N THR A 35 -12.52 13.68 12.96
CA THR A 35 -12.93 15.09 12.92
C THR A 35 -12.35 15.85 11.73
N GLY A 36 -13.10 16.83 11.22
CA GLY A 36 -12.65 17.74 10.16
C GLY A 36 -12.48 17.12 8.77
N VAL A 37 -13.16 15.99 8.50
CA VAL A 37 -13.23 15.36 7.18
C VAL A 37 -14.69 15.18 6.73
N ASP A 38 -14.98 15.44 5.44
CA ASP A 38 -16.28 15.08 4.88
C ASP A 38 -16.19 13.71 4.19
N PHE A 39 -16.99 12.75 4.64
CA PHE A 39 -17.08 11.44 4.00
C PHE A 39 -18.01 11.45 2.79
N ILE A 40 -17.70 10.63 1.78
CA ILE A 40 -18.50 10.33 0.57
C ILE A 40 -18.39 8.82 0.29
N ILE A 41 -19.47 8.17 -0.16
CA ILE A 41 -19.39 6.81 -0.72
C ILE A 41 -19.86 6.79 -2.18
N CYS A 42 -19.09 6.12 -3.04
CA CYS A 42 -19.40 5.91 -4.45
C CYS A 42 -19.48 4.41 -4.74
N ASN A 43 -20.66 3.91 -5.14
CA ASN A 43 -20.83 2.48 -5.44
C ASN A 43 -21.84 2.24 -6.58
N THR A 44 -21.66 1.15 -7.31
CA THR A 44 -22.60 0.65 -8.35
C THR A 44 -23.73 -0.20 -7.77
N ASP A 45 -23.58 -0.65 -6.53
CA ASP A 45 -24.56 -1.43 -5.78
C ASP A 45 -25.41 -0.46 -4.92
N ALA A 46 -26.70 -0.38 -5.22
CA ALA A 46 -27.63 0.53 -4.54
C ALA A 46 -27.99 0.06 -3.13
N GLN A 47 -28.02 -1.25 -2.86
CA GLN A 47 -28.33 -1.79 -1.54
C GLN A 47 -27.21 -1.43 -0.55
N ALA A 48 -25.95 -1.60 -1.00
CA ALA A 48 -24.78 -1.20 -0.22
C ALA A 48 -24.71 0.32 0.05
N LEU A 49 -25.30 1.16 -0.81
CA LEU A 49 -25.48 2.58 -0.53
C LEU A 49 -26.58 2.82 0.49
N GLU A 50 -27.74 2.17 0.37
CA GLU A 50 -28.87 2.35 1.30
C GLU A 50 -28.46 2.06 2.75
N PHE A 51 -27.80 0.92 3.00
CA PHE A 51 -27.32 0.52 4.34
C PHE A 51 -26.24 1.42 4.97
N SER A 52 -25.62 2.33 4.21
CA SER A 52 -24.61 3.25 4.76
C SER A 52 -25.25 4.35 5.64
N PRO A 53 -24.67 4.66 6.82
CA PRO A 53 -25.07 5.83 7.63
C PRO A 53 -24.60 7.18 7.05
N ILE A 54 -23.79 7.21 5.98
CA ILE A 54 -23.13 8.42 5.51
C ILE A 54 -24.08 9.26 4.62
N PRO A 55 -24.21 10.58 4.85
CA PRO A 55 -25.18 11.40 4.12
C PRO A 55 -24.84 11.60 2.64
N ASN A 56 -23.54 11.63 2.29
CA ASN A 56 -23.06 11.85 0.93
C ASN A 56 -22.91 10.52 0.19
N LYS A 57 -23.85 10.20 -0.69
CA LYS A 57 -23.89 8.94 -1.45
C LYS A 57 -23.97 9.23 -2.95
N VAL A 58 -23.14 8.55 -3.76
CA VAL A 58 -23.19 8.57 -5.23
C VAL A 58 -23.42 7.16 -5.74
N GLN A 59 -24.51 6.97 -6.49
CA GLN A 59 -24.70 5.75 -7.28
C GLN A 59 -23.93 5.91 -8.59
N LEU A 60 -23.00 4.99 -8.85
CA LEU A 60 -22.22 4.95 -10.09
C LEU A 60 -22.92 4.05 -11.10
N GLY A 61 -22.99 4.46 -12.36
CA GLY A 61 -23.48 3.62 -13.46
C GLY A 61 -24.94 3.24 -13.28
N ALA A 62 -25.80 4.22 -12.99
CA ALA A 62 -27.23 3.99 -12.80
C ALA A 62 -27.87 3.36 -14.05
N SER A 63 -27.46 3.82 -15.23
CA SER A 63 -27.89 3.30 -16.53
C SER A 63 -27.18 1.98 -16.88
N LEU A 64 -25.90 1.83 -16.54
CA LEU A 64 -25.09 0.66 -16.90
C LEU A 64 -25.29 -0.58 -16.01
N THR A 65 -25.76 -0.41 -14.77
CA THR A 65 -25.82 -1.49 -13.77
C THR A 65 -27.18 -1.67 -13.09
N GLU A 66 -28.13 -0.75 -13.31
CA GLU A 66 -29.45 -0.75 -12.67
C GLU A 66 -29.41 -0.79 -11.12
N GLY A 67 -28.26 -0.47 -10.51
CA GLY A 67 -28.02 -0.60 -9.07
C GLY A 67 -27.65 -2.02 -8.60
N MET A 68 -27.49 -2.99 -9.50
CA MET A 68 -27.11 -4.38 -9.19
C MET A 68 -25.59 -4.60 -9.04
N GLY A 69 -24.77 -3.58 -9.32
CA GLY A 69 -23.32 -3.64 -9.11
C GLY A 69 -22.48 -4.20 -10.27
N ALA A 70 -21.18 -3.87 -10.26
CA ALA A 70 -20.24 -4.15 -11.36
C ALA A 70 -19.77 -5.61 -11.54
N GLY A 71 -20.45 -6.62 -10.97
CA GLY A 71 -20.21 -8.05 -11.26
C GLY A 71 -18.77 -8.60 -11.07
N SER A 72 -17.91 -7.94 -10.28
CA SER A 72 -16.45 -8.20 -10.22
C SER A 72 -15.69 -8.01 -11.56
N ILE A 73 -16.16 -7.07 -12.39
CA ILE A 73 -15.55 -6.65 -13.66
C ILE A 73 -15.10 -5.18 -13.55
N PRO A 74 -13.78 -4.89 -13.54
CA PRO A 74 -13.26 -3.53 -13.45
C PRO A 74 -13.78 -2.59 -14.53
N GLU A 75 -13.86 -3.03 -15.79
CA GLU A 75 -14.36 -2.21 -16.91
C GLU A 75 -15.80 -1.70 -16.70
N VAL A 76 -16.67 -2.49 -16.05
CA VAL A 76 -18.03 -2.04 -15.71
C VAL A 76 -17.98 -0.95 -14.64
N GLY A 77 -17.16 -1.12 -13.59
CA GLY A 77 -16.95 -0.10 -12.56
C GLY A 77 -16.31 1.19 -13.11
N LYS A 78 -15.43 1.05 -14.10
CA LYS A 78 -14.76 2.15 -14.80
C LYS A 78 -15.74 2.97 -15.63
N ASN A 79 -16.53 2.32 -16.47
CA ASN A 79 -17.56 2.99 -17.27
C ASN A 79 -18.64 3.62 -16.38
N SER A 80 -19.03 2.95 -15.29
CA SER A 80 -19.96 3.49 -14.28
C SER A 80 -19.44 4.77 -13.61
N ALA A 81 -18.12 4.91 -13.43
CA ALA A 81 -17.51 6.12 -12.89
C ALA A 81 -17.30 7.23 -13.93
N ILE A 82 -17.33 6.89 -15.23
CA ILE A 82 -17.33 7.86 -16.33
C ILE A 82 -18.75 8.42 -16.52
N GLU A 83 -19.81 7.60 -16.38
CA GLU A 83 -21.21 8.03 -16.43
C GLU A 83 -21.52 9.14 -15.40
N ASN A 84 -21.10 8.96 -14.14
CA ASN A 84 -21.36 9.90 -13.03
C ASN A 84 -20.16 10.79 -12.68
N ILE A 85 -19.24 11.05 -13.63
CA ILE A 85 -18.02 11.82 -13.34
C ILE A 85 -18.30 13.28 -12.95
N ASP A 86 -19.36 13.87 -13.49
CA ASP A 86 -19.73 15.26 -13.19
C ASP A 86 -20.39 15.40 -11.82
N ASP A 87 -21.16 14.40 -11.37
CA ASP A 87 -21.67 14.32 -9.99
C ASP A 87 -20.51 14.30 -8.99
N ILE A 88 -19.50 13.46 -9.25
CA ILE A 88 -18.28 13.36 -8.43
C ILE A 88 -17.56 14.73 -8.40
N LYS A 89 -17.39 15.39 -9.56
CA LYS A 89 -16.75 16.71 -9.63
C LYS A 89 -17.55 17.78 -8.88
N GLN A 90 -18.89 17.73 -8.92
CA GLN A 90 -19.75 18.62 -8.15
C GLN A 90 -19.64 18.38 -6.64
N MET A 91 -19.56 17.12 -6.18
CA MET A 91 -19.39 16.79 -4.75
C MET A 91 -17.99 17.11 -4.20
N LEU A 92 -16.96 17.05 -5.05
CA LEU A 92 -15.61 17.54 -4.70
C LEU A 92 -15.61 19.08 -4.60
N GLY A 93 -16.21 19.78 -5.56
CA GLY A 93 -16.40 21.22 -5.52
C GLY A 93 -15.09 22.04 -5.44
N SER A 94 -15.21 23.31 -5.05
CA SER A 94 -14.07 24.25 -4.99
C SER A 94 -13.45 24.41 -3.60
N THR A 95 -14.12 23.95 -2.54
CA THR A 95 -13.63 24.03 -1.15
C THR A 95 -12.59 22.97 -0.83
N THR A 96 -12.74 21.75 -1.37
CA THR A 96 -11.79 20.64 -1.19
C THR A 96 -10.37 21.01 -1.64
N LYS A 97 -9.38 20.65 -0.83
CA LYS A 97 -7.94 20.80 -1.12
C LYS A 97 -7.20 19.46 -1.06
N MET A 98 -7.75 18.48 -0.32
CA MET A 98 -7.23 17.13 -0.21
C MET A 98 -8.35 16.09 -0.37
N LEU A 99 -8.06 15.01 -1.09
CA LEU A 99 -8.97 13.87 -1.26
C LEU A 99 -8.26 12.56 -0.89
N PHE A 100 -8.81 11.86 0.10
CA PHE A 100 -8.44 10.48 0.42
C PHE A 100 -9.35 9.52 -0.35
N ILE A 101 -8.80 8.79 -1.32
CA ILE A 101 -9.53 7.73 -2.05
C ILE A 101 -9.24 6.41 -1.36
N THR A 102 -10.27 5.75 -0.81
CA THR A 102 -10.11 4.41 -0.23
C THR A 102 -10.96 3.36 -0.94
N ALA A 103 -10.33 2.22 -1.23
CA ALA A 103 -10.91 1.14 -2.01
C ALA A 103 -10.23 -0.19 -1.72
N GLY A 104 -11.04 -1.25 -1.65
CA GLY A 104 -10.57 -2.63 -1.72
C GLY A 104 -10.31 -3.02 -3.17
N MET A 105 -9.06 -3.40 -3.47
CA MET A 105 -8.65 -3.78 -4.82
C MET A 105 -8.95 -5.25 -5.13
N GLY A 106 -9.12 -5.57 -6.42
CA GLY A 106 -9.53 -6.90 -6.88
C GLY A 106 -11.05 -7.10 -6.98
N GLY A 107 -11.84 -6.06 -6.70
CA GLY A 107 -13.27 -6.00 -7.00
C GLY A 107 -13.55 -5.55 -8.43
N GLY A 108 -14.83 -5.29 -8.73
CA GLY A 108 -15.23 -4.57 -9.95
C GLY A 108 -15.16 -3.06 -9.72
N THR A 109 -16.08 -2.56 -8.91
CA THR A 109 -16.29 -1.12 -8.66
C THR A 109 -15.05 -0.41 -8.11
N GLY A 110 -14.50 -0.87 -6.98
CA GLY A 110 -13.33 -0.22 -6.35
C GLY A 110 -12.13 -0.12 -7.30
N THR A 111 -11.84 -1.19 -8.04
CA THR A 111 -10.69 -1.28 -8.95
C THR A 111 -10.89 -0.49 -10.25
N GLY A 112 -12.10 -0.45 -10.81
CA GLY A 112 -12.38 0.31 -12.04
C GLY A 112 -12.65 1.80 -11.81
N ALA A 113 -13.33 2.16 -10.73
CA ALA A 113 -13.77 3.54 -10.49
C ALA A 113 -12.70 4.42 -9.82
N SER A 114 -11.86 3.86 -8.93
CA SER A 114 -10.87 4.66 -8.19
C SER A 114 -9.87 5.41 -9.09
N PRO A 115 -9.34 4.84 -10.20
CA PRO A 115 -8.48 5.58 -11.12
C PRO A 115 -9.19 6.75 -11.81
N ILE A 116 -10.49 6.60 -12.12
CA ILE A 116 -11.31 7.67 -12.73
C ILE A 116 -11.57 8.80 -11.74
N ILE A 117 -11.89 8.46 -10.48
CA ILE A 117 -12.06 9.43 -9.39
C ILE A 117 -10.74 10.17 -9.11
N ALA A 118 -9.60 9.46 -9.08
CA ALA A 118 -8.28 10.07 -8.93
C ALA A 118 -7.95 11.03 -10.07
N LYS A 119 -8.23 10.64 -11.33
CA LYS A 119 -8.06 11.51 -12.50
C LYS A 119 -8.92 12.77 -12.39
N ALA A 120 -10.19 12.64 -11.99
CA ALA A 120 -11.09 13.78 -11.80
C ALA A 120 -10.61 14.74 -10.69
N ALA A 121 -10.00 14.23 -9.62
CA ALA A 121 -9.44 15.04 -8.53
C ALA A 121 -8.13 15.75 -8.94
N LYS A 122 -7.22 15.06 -9.65
CA LYS A 122 -5.97 15.65 -10.16
C LYS A 122 -6.23 16.67 -11.28
N GLU A 123 -7.31 16.53 -12.04
CA GLU A 123 -7.84 17.57 -12.96
C GLU A 123 -8.30 18.85 -12.24
N LEU A 124 -8.60 18.79 -10.94
CA LEU A 124 -9.08 19.92 -10.11
C LEU A 124 -7.97 20.52 -9.20
N ASP A 125 -6.69 20.13 -9.39
CA ASP A 125 -5.54 20.46 -8.51
C ASP A 125 -5.72 20.04 -7.03
N ILE A 126 -6.58 19.06 -6.76
CA ILE A 126 -6.79 18.51 -5.42
C ILE A 126 -5.66 17.51 -5.09
N LEU A 127 -5.03 17.67 -3.92
CA LEU A 127 -4.02 16.73 -3.43
C LEU A 127 -4.66 15.35 -3.23
N THR A 128 -4.29 14.39 -4.06
CA THR A 128 -5.00 13.11 -4.21
C THR A 128 -4.17 11.97 -3.62
N VAL A 129 -4.60 11.47 -2.47
CA VAL A 129 -3.93 10.38 -1.74
C VAL A 129 -4.81 9.13 -1.77
N ALA A 130 -4.27 8.00 -2.24
CA ALA A 130 -4.99 6.73 -2.22
C ALA A 130 -4.58 5.85 -1.04
N ILE A 131 -5.56 5.30 -0.32
CA ILE A 131 -5.35 4.37 0.81
C ILE A 131 -6.07 3.07 0.48
N VAL A 132 -5.34 2.09 -0.06
CA VAL A 132 -5.93 0.92 -0.75
C VAL A 132 -5.45 -0.41 -0.17
N THR A 133 -6.38 -1.37 -0.07
CA THR A 133 -6.09 -2.74 0.39
C THR A 133 -5.96 -3.70 -0.79
N THR A 134 -4.94 -4.57 -0.77
CA THR A 134 -4.85 -5.71 -1.70
C THR A 134 -5.54 -6.94 -1.12
N PRO A 135 -6.26 -7.74 -1.93
CA PRO A 135 -7.09 -8.84 -1.42
C PRO A 135 -6.26 -9.98 -0.83
N PHE A 136 -6.85 -10.73 0.10
CA PHE A 136 -6.22 -11.91 0.70
C PHE A 136 -6.00 -13.00 -0.37
N ALA A 137 -4.93 -13.79 -0.22
CA ALA A 137 -4.59 -14.89 -1.14
C ALA A 137 -5.69 -15.95 -1.26
N PHE A 138 -6.54 -16.13 -0.24
CA PHE A 138 -7.68 -17.06 -0.28
C PHE A 138 -8.82 -16.57 -1.19
N GLU A 139 -8.92 -15.26 -1.49
CA GLU A 139 -9.92 -14.73 -2.43
C GLU A 139 -9.63 -15.09 -3.90
N GLY A 140 -8.45 -15.66 -4.16
CA GLY A 140 -8.08 -16.27 -5.43
C GLY A 140 -7.28 -15.36 -6.36
N LYS A 141 -6.47 -16.02 -7.21
CA LYS A 141 -5.50 -15.36 -8.09
C LYS A 141 -6.10 -14.32 -9.03
N ARG A 142 -7.38 -14.48 -9.44
CA ARG A 142 -8.09 -13.52 -10.29
C ARG A 142 -8.23 -12.15 -9.61
N ARG A 143 -8.69 -12.09 -8.34
CA ARG A 143 -8.78 -10.82 -7.61
C ARG A 143 -7.40 -10.18 -7.42
N LYS A 144 -6.38 -10.98 -7.10
CA LYS A 144 -5.01 -10.46 -6.90
C LYS A 144 -4.36 -9.93 -8.19
N MET A 145 -4.71 -10.50 -9.36
CA MET A 145 -4.33 -9.95 -10.68
C MET A 145 -5.06 -8.63 -10.94
N GLN A 146 -6.40 -8.62 -10.87
CA GLN A 146 -7.22 -7.40 -11.05
C GLN A 146 -6.79 -6.27 -10.11
N ALA A 147 -6.38 -6.60 -8.87
CA ALA A 147 -5.88 -5.65 -7.89
C ALA A 147 -4.56 -4.98 -8.32
N ASN A 148 -3.63 -5.73 -8.90
CA ASN A 148 -2.38 -5.18 -9.43
C ASN A 148 -2.65 -4.30 -10.66
N ASP A 149 -3.48 -4.78 -11.59
CA ASP A 149 -3.79 -4.07 -12.84
C ASP A 149 -4.42 -2.69 -12.56
N GLY A 150 -5.42 -2.64 -11.67
CA GLY A 150 -6.07 -1.38 -11.26
C GLY A 150 -5.21 -0.49 -10.37
N LEU A 151 -4.29 -1.07 -9.56
CA LEU A 151 -3.28 -0.28 -8.84
C LEU A 151 -2.30 0.38 -9.82
N ASP A 152 -1.89 -0.32 -10.89
CA ASP A 152 -1.02 0.22 -11.94
C ASP A 152 -1.73 1.23 -12.86
N GLU A 153 -3.07 1.26 -12.90
CA GLU A 153 -3.83 2.40 -13.45
C GLU A 153 -3.90 3.56 -12.45
N LEU A 154 -4.24 3.29 -11.19
CA LEU A 154 -4.38 4.31 -10.12
C LEU A 154 -3.09 5.12 -9.89
N LYS A 155 -1.92 4.46 -9.90
CA LYS A 155 -0.58 5.06 -9.76
C LYS A 155 -0.31 6.26 -10.69
N LYS A 156 -1.01 6.35 -11.82
CA LYS A 156 -0.83 7.40 -12.85
C LYS A 156 -1.57 8.70 -12.52
N TYR A 157 -2.55 8.64 -11.61
CA TYR A 157 -3.50 9.73 -11.34
C TYR A 157 -3.50 10.22 -9.88
N VAL A 158 -2.80 9.53 -8.99
CA VAL A 158 -2.60 9.94 -7.59
C VAL A 158 -1.31 10.76 -7.43
N ASP A 159 -1.19 11.44 -6.30
CA ASP A 159 0.05 12.09 -5.86
C ASP A 159 0.85 11.18 -4.92
N SER A 160 0.13 10.49 -4.03
CA SER A 160 0.64 9.55 -3.04
C SER A 160 -0.30 8.34 -2.94
N TYR A 161 0.25 7.15 -2.66
CA TYR A 161 -0.55 5.97 -2.37
C TYR A 161 0.05 5.06 -1.30
N LEU A 162 -0.75 4.73 -0.29
CA LEU A 162 -0.47 3.72 0.73
C LEU A 162 -1.14 2.40 0.33
N VAL A 163 -0.36 1.32 0.27
CA VAL A 163 -0.82 -0.03 -0.10
C VAL A 163 -0.76 -0.95 1.10
N ILE A 164 -1.91 -1.28 1.67
CA ILE A 164 -2.05 -2.22 2.79
C ILE A 164 -2.25 -3.63 2.24
N SER A 165 -1.45 -4.58 2.73
CA SER A 165 -1.52 -5.99 2.30
C SER A 165 -2.34 -6.80 3.28
N ASN A 166 -3.55 -7.21 2.90
CA ASN A 166 -4.41 -8.05 3.74
C ASN A 166 -3.73 -9.40 4.08
N ASP A 167 -2.88 -9.92 3.18
CA ASP A 167 -2.07 -11.12 3.46
C ASP A 167 -1.17 -10.93 4.69
N ARG A 168 -0.61 -9.73 4.91
CA ARG A 168 0.19 -9.43 6.11
C ARG A 168 -0.64 -9.36 7.37
N LEU A 169 -1.86 -8.85 7.30
CA LEU A 169 -2.74 -8.80 8.48
C LEU A 169 -2.99 -10.20 9.05
N ARG A 170 -3.07 -11.21 8.18
CA ARG A 170 -3.14 -12.63 8.57
C ARG A 170 -1.84 -13.15 9.21
N GLU A 171 -0.68 -12.61 8.87
CA GLU A 171 0.60 -12.97 9.50
C GLU A 171 0.70 -12.39 10.92
N ILE A 172 0.19 -11.18 11.15
CA ILE A 172 0.17 -10.49 12.45
C ILE A 172 -0.84 -11.15 13.40
N PHE A 173 -2.11 -11.22 12.98
CA PHE A 173 -3.23 -11.61 13.85
C PHE A 173 -3.60 -13.10 13.74
N GLY A 174 -2.88 -13.85 12.91
CA GLY A 174 -3.02 -15.29 12.75
C GLY A 174 -4.38 -15.71 12.17
N ASN A 175 -5.03 -16.68 12.82
CA ASN A 175 -6.24 -17.33 12.34
C ASN A 175 -7.53 -16.62 12.82
N LEU A 176 -7.70 -15.36 12.41
CA LEU A 176 -8.93 -14.60 12.64
C LEU A 176 -10.14 -15.18 11.90
N THR A 177 -11.35 -14.85 12.38
CA THR A 177 -12.59 -15.07 11.59
C THR A 177 -12.59 -14.16 10.36
N LEU A 178 -13.31 -14.53 9.30
CA LEU A 178 -13.38 -13.74 8.07
C LEU A 178 -13.90 -12.30 8.31
N GLY A 179 -14.91 -12.15 9.17
CA GLY A 179 -15.43 -10.83 9.55
C GLY A 179 -14.42 -10.00 10.33
N SER A 180 -13.76 -10.60 11.33
CA SER A 180 -12.69 -9.97 12.10
C SER A 180 -11.50 -9.55 11.21
N ALA A 181 -11.15 -10.36 10.21
CA ALA A 181 -10.03 -10.10 9.31
C ALA A 181 -10.29 -8.90 8.37
N PHE A 182 -11.54 -8.70 7.93
CA PHE A 182 -11.91 -7.48 7.19
C PHE A 182 -12.06 -6.26 8.10
N ALA A 183 -12.68 -6.41 9.28
CA ALA A 183 -12.74 -5.33 10.27
C ALA A 183 -11.34 -4.81 10.64
N GLN A 184 -10.38 -5.71 10.85
CA GLN A 184 -8.98 -5.34 11.13
C GLN A 184 -8.28 -4.60 9.98
N ALA A 185 -8.74 -4.80 8.74
CA ALA A 185 -8.28 -4.02 7.58
C ALA A 185 -8.95 -2.64 7.53
N ASP A 186 -10.25 -2.57 7.87
CA ASP A 186 -11.01 -1.32 7.99
C ASP A 186 -10.48 -0.45 9.15
N ASP A 187 -10.06 -1.04 10.27
CA ASP A 187 -9.33 -0.40 11.37
C ASP A 187 -8.05 0.28 10.87
N ILE A 188 -7.24 -0.45 10.09
CA ILE A 188 -5.94 0.03 9.62
C ILE A 188 -6.11 1.11 8.53
N LEU A 189 -7.11 0.97 7.66
CA LEU A 189 -7.54 2.05 6.77
C LEU A 189 -7.99 3.29 7.56
N THR A 190 -8.72 3.08 8.67
CA THR A 190 -9.17 4.15 9.56
C THR A 190 -7.99 4.86 10.23
N THR A 191 -7.05 4.15 10.82
CA THR A 191 -5.84 4.73 11.43
C THR A 191 -4.98 5.47 10.41
N ALA A 192 -4.92 5.00 9.15
CA ALA A 192 -4.22 5.71 8.08
C ALA A 192 -4.89 7.03 7.70
N ALA A 193 -6.21 7.03 7.52
CA ALA A 193 -6.97 8.24 7.20
C ALA A 193 -6.96 9.24 8.38
N LYS A 194 -7.21 8.76 9.60
CA LYS A 194 -7.16 9.51 10.86
C LYS A 194 -5.77 10.14 11.05
N GLY A 195 -4.72 9.33 10.94
CA GLY A 195 -3.34 9.74 11.17
C GLY A 195 -2.85 10.88 10.27
N ILE A 196 -3.29 10.96 9.00
CA ILE A 196 -2.94 12.06 8.09
C ILE A 196 -3.90 13.25 8.25
N ALA A 197 -5.20 12.99 8.42
CA ALA A 197 -6.20 14.06 8.52
C ALA A 197 -6.00 14.91 9.79
N GLU A 198 -5.81 14.28 10.95
CA GLU A 198 -5.80 14.98 12.24
C GLU A 198 -4.59 15.90 12.42
N ILE A 199 -3.43 15.58 11.81
CA ILE A 199 -2.26 16.48 11.69
C ILE A 199 -2.64 17.87 11.13
N ILE A 200 -3.68 17.93 10.29
CA ILE A 200 -4.15 19.11 9.56
C ILE A 200 -5.42 19.70 10.19
N THR A 201 -6.30 18.84 10.74
CA THR A 201 -7.67 19.23 11.16
C THR A 201 -7.86 19.39 12.66
N VAL A 202 -7.07 18.71 13.49
CA VAL A 202 -7.16 18.78 14.96
C VAL A 202 -6.16 19.84 15.45
N PRO A 203 -6.61 20.89 16.16
CA PRO A 203 -5.72 21.95 16.63
C PRO A 203 -4.90 21.49 17.84
N GLY A 204 -3.69 21.01 17.58
CA GLY A 204 -2.64 20.82 18.57
C GLY A 204 -1.88 22.11 18.93
N TYR A 205 -0.83 21.97 19.73
CA TYR A 205 0.10 23.05 20.06
C TYR A 205 1.01 23.41 18.88
N ILE A 206 1.41 22.40 18.10
CA ILE A 206 2.24 22.51 16.90
C ILE A 206 1.45 21.85 15.76
N ASN A 207 0.76 22.69 15.00
CA ASN A 207 -0.02 22.28 13.83
C ASN A 207 0.83 22.36 12.57
N VAL A 208 0.73 21.36 11.71
CA VAL A 208 1.39 21.36 10.39
C VAL A 208 0.51 22.12 9.40
N ASP A 209 1.11 23.00 8.60
CA ASP A 209 0.39 23.76 7.57
C ASP A 209 0.03 22.85 6.36
N PHE A 210 -1.10 23.13 5.68
CA PHE A 210 -1.55 22.29 4.58
C PHE A 210 -0.58 22.27 3.37
N LYS A 211 0.19 23.33 3.15
CA LYS A 211 1.23 23.40 2.11
C LYS A 211 2.43 22.54 2.50
N ASP A 212 2.77 22.42 3.77
CA ASP A 212 3.84 21.54 4.24
C ASP A 212 3.49 20.08 3.92
N VAL A 213 2.28 19.63 4.32
CA VAL A 213 1.77 18.29 3.93
C VAL A 213 1.67 18.14 2.42
N ARG A 214 1.18 19.17 1.70
CA ARG A 214 1.14 19.17 0.22
C ARG A 214 2.53 19.05 -0.41
N THR A 215 3.56 19.62 0.21
CA THR A 215 4.95 19.56 -0.30
C THR A 215 5.56 18.17 -0.09
N VAL A 216 5.24 17.52 1.04
CA VAL A 216 5.67 16.14 1.36
C VAL A 216 4.94 15.08 0.54
N MET A 217 3.63 15.25 0.31
CA MET A 217 2.80 14.20 -0.31
C MET A 217 2.60 14.38 -1.82
N LYS A 218 2.89 15.56 -2.40
CA LYS A 218 2.70 15.79 -3.83
C LYS A 218 3.73 15.01 -4.66
N ASP A 219 3.22 14.23 -5.62
CA ASP A 219 3.99 13.38 -6.54
C ASP A 219 5.04 12.48 -5.83
N SER A 220 4.79 12.12 -4.56
CA SER A 220 5.68 11.34 -3.69
C SER A 220 5.58 9.83 -3.91
N GLY A 221 4.57 9.36 -4.65
CA GLY A 221 4.44 7.98 -5.09
C GLY A 221 4.09 7.01 -3.95
N VAL A 222 4.91 5.97 -3.75
CA VAL A 222 4.70 5.00 -2.67
C VAL A 222 4.84 5.71 -1.33
N SER A 223 3.81 5.59 -0.50
CA SER A 223 3.88 5.94 0.93
C SER A 223 3.78 4.68 1.78
N ILE A 224 4.42 4.70 2.93
CA ILE A 224 4.47 3.59 3.90
C ILE A 224 4.15 4.15 5.28
N MET A 225 3.40 3.39 6.08
CA MET A 225 2.90 3.81 7.39
C MET A 225 3.28 2.80 8.46
N GLY A 226 3.70 3.31 9.63
CA GLY A 226 3.73 2.57 10.88
C GLY A 226 2.90 3.30 11.94
N SER A 227 2.27 2.57 12.85
CA SER A 227 1.54 3.16 13.98
C SER A 227 1.53 2.20 15.16
N PHE A 228 1.71 2.73 16.37
CA PHE A 228 1.65 1.99 17.62
C PHE A 228 1.30 2.92 18.79
N ALA A 229 0.56 2.40 19.78
CA ALA A 229 0.16 3.13 20.96
C ALA A 229 0.51 2.34 22.23
N CYS A 230 1.10 3.01 23.22
CA CYS A 230 1.51 2.37 24.47
C CYS A 230 1.54 3.34 25.66
N ASP A 231 1.65 2.75 26.85
CA ASP A 231 1.66 3.38 28.17
C ASP A 231 2.97 3.09 28.94
N GLY A 232 3.05 3.59 30.17
CA GLY A 232 4.20 3.44 31.06
C GLY A 232 5.18 4.63 31.06
N GLU A 233 6.32 4.44 31.71
CA GLU A 233 7.34 5.49 31.89
C GLU A 233 8.11 5.77 30.59
N ASN A 234 8.54 4.72 29.87
CA ASN A 234 9.26 4.82 28.59
C ASN A 234 8.32 4.85 27.36
N ARG A 235 7.08 5.35 27.51
CA ARG A 235 6.05 5.33 26.45
C ARG A 235 6.50 5.97 25.13
N ALA A 236 7.35 6.99 25.17
CA ALA A 236 7.89 7.64 23.96
C ALA A 236 8.77 6.72 23.11
N LEU A 237 9.75 6.05 23.74
CA LEU A 237 10.65 5.11 23.05
C LEU A 237 9.85 3.88 22.57
N ASN A 238 9.07 3.28 23.47
CA ASN A 238 8.25 2.11 23.16
C ASN A 238 7.25 2.37 22.02
N ALA A 239 6.68 3.58 21.93
CA ALA A 239 5.77 3.96 20.85
C ALA A 239 6.48 4.01 19.49
N VAL A 240 7.70 4.54 19.43
CA VAL A 240 8.49 4.60 18.18
C VAL A 240 9.03 3.24 17.78
N GLU A 241 9.58 2.46 18.71
CA GLU A 241 10.07 1.11 18.39
C GLU A 241 8.93 0.21 17.90
N GLY A 242 7.75 0.27 18.55
CA GLY A 242 6.55 -0.43 18.08
C GLY A 242 5.99 0.13 16.76
N ALA A 243 6.04 1.44 16.53
CA ALA A 243 5.58 2.04 15.28
C ALA A 243 6.50 1.70 14.11
N LEU A 244 7.82 1.61 14.32
CA LEU A 244 8.79 1.18 13.30
C LEU A 244 8.81 -0.33 13.09
N ALA A 245 8.51 -1.12 14.12
CA ALA A 245 8.28 -2.56 14.01
C ALA A 245 6.87 -2.92 13.47
N SER A 246 6.01 -1.92 13.21
CA SER A 246 4.64 -2.12 12.73
C SER A 246 4.65 -2.77 11.34
N PRO A 247 4.07 -3.97 11.12
CA PRO A 247 4.22 -4.71 9.85
C PRO A 247 3.49 -4.11 8.63
N LEU A 248 2.94 -2.90 8.79
CA LEU A 248 2.49 -2.02 7.72
C LEU A 248 3.67 -1.28 7.05
N LEU A 249 4.78 -1.11 7.76
CA LEU A 249 6.09 -0.88 7.18
C LEU A 249 6.56 -2.14 6.44
N LYS A 250 7.21 -1.93 5.29
CA LYS A 250 7.78 -3.02 4.51
C LYS A 250 9.14 -3.41 5.08
N ASP A 251 9.68 -4.48 4.54
CA ASP A 251 11.05 -4.97 4.75
C ASP A 251 12.09 -3.97 4.16
N ASN A 252 11.62 -2.89 3.53
CA ASN A 252 12.36 -1.65 3.38
C ASN A 252 12.25 -0.85 4.68
N GLU A 253 13.36 -0.77 5.41
CA GLU A 253 13.58 0.20 6.48
C GLU A 253 13.25 1.63 6.00
N ILE A 254 12.94 2.55 6.93
CA ILE A 254 12.66 3.96 6.58
C ILE A 254 13.87 4.71 5.99
N GLU A 255 15.05 4.09 5.96
CA GLU A 255 16.26 4.62 5.31
C GLU A 255 15.95 5.05 3.86
N GLY A 256 16.14 6.34 3.56
CA GLY A 256 15.96 6.89 2.22
C GLY A 256 14.51 6.97 1.74
N ALA A 257 13.55 7.06 2.66
CA ALA A 257 12.42 7.96 2.46
C ALA A 257 12.94 9.40 2.43
N ARG A 258 12.44 10.23 1.51
CA ARG A 258 12.84 11.65 1.44
C ARG A 258 12.15 12.49 2.50
N TYR A 259 10.89 12.18 2.78
CA TYR A 259 10.07 12.93 3.72
C TYR A 259 9.43 11.98 4.73
N ILE A 260 9.27 12.45 5.97
CA ILE A 260 8.54 11.73 7.01
C ILE A 260 7.52 12.68 7.65
N LEU A 261 6.26 12.26 7.66
CA LEU A 261 5.19 12.85 8.46
C LEU A 261 5.06 12.07 9.77
N LEU A 262 5.04 12.79 10.89
CA LEU A 262 4.98 12.23 12.24
C LEU A 262 3.80 12.85 13.00
N ASN A 263 2.83 12.02 13.40
CA ASN A 263 1.79 12.39 14.35
C ASN A 263 2.13 11.82 15.73
N ILE A 264 2.16 12.69 16.73
CA ILE A 264 2.27 12.33 18.14
C ILE A 264 0.93 12.67 18.82
N SER A 265 0.07 11.67 18.99
CA SER A 265 -1.21 11.82 19.69
C SER A 265 -1.06 11.40 21.16
N SER A 266 -1.30 12.33 22.08
CA SER A 266 -1.36 12.05 23.53
C SER A 266 -2.80 12.05 24.04
N GLY A 267 -3.10 11.25 25.05
CA GLY A 267 -4.34 11.37 25.82
C GLY A 267 -4.32 12.49 26.86
N LEU A 268 -4.98 12.24 27.99
CA LEU A 268 -5.07 13.12 29.16
C LEU A 268 -3.68 13.52 29.71
N ARG A 269 -2.70 12.61 29.67
CA ARG A 269 -1.30 12.91 29.95
C ARG A 269 -0.61 13.38 28.68
N GLU A 270 -0.54 14.71 28.53
CA GLU A 270 0.22 15.41 27.47
C GLU A 270 1.64 14.86 27.27
N VAL A 271 2.18 15.02 26.06
CA VAL A 271 3.56 14.64 25.73
C VAL A 271 4.56 15.71 26.20
N THR A 272 5.68 15.29 26.81
CA THR A 272 6.74 16.22 27.24
C THR A 272 7.75 16.53 26.13
N MET A 273 8.53 17.60 26.27
CA MET A 273 9.59 17.94 25.31
C MET A 273 10.65 16.84 25.21
N ASP A 274 11.02 16.21 26.34
CA ASP A 274 11.99 15.10 26.35
C ASP A 274 11.42 13.87 25.61
N GLU A 275 10.12 13.57 25.80
CA GLU A 275 9.42 12.51 25.06
C GLU A 275 9.42 12.79 23.55
N VAL A 276 9.16 14.03 23.11
CA VAL A 276 9.22 14.41 21.69
C VAL A 276 10.64 14.30 21.13
N THR A 277 11.67 14.76 21.86
CA THR A 277 13.07 14.67 21.41
C THR A 277 13.51 13.22 21.23
N ILE A 278 13.19 12.33 22.16
CA ILE A 278 13.46 10.88 22.03
C ILE A 278 12.82 10.33 20.76
N ILE A 279 11.61 10.76 20.43
CA ILE A 279 10.87 10.33 19.25
C ILE A 279 11.53 10.84 17.95
N THR A 280 11.86 12.13 17.88
CA THR A 280 12.45 12.73 16.67
C THR A 280 13.84 12.19 16.38
N ASP A 281 14.67 12.05 17.41
CA ASP A 281 16.07 11.66 17.26
C ASP A 281 16.19 10.20 16.82
N TYR A 282 15.36 9.31 17.38
CA TYR A 282 15.30 7.90 16.96
C TYR A 282 14.84 7.77 15.50
N ILE A 283 13.83 8.54 15.09
CA ILE A 283 13.34 8.50 13.70
C ILE A 283 14.39 9.04 12.72
N GLN A 284 15.13 10.10 13.07
CA GLN A 284 16.21 10.63 12.23
C GLN A 284 17.42 9.68 12.11
N ASP A 285 17.80 8.98 13.18
CA ASP A 285 18.82 7.92 13.14
C ASP A 285 18.42 6.80 12.16
N LYS A 286 17.17 6.32 12.23
CA LYS A 286 16.67 5.23 11.37
C LYS A 286 16.36 5.63 9.93
N ALA A 287 15.97 6.88 9.68
CA ALA A 287 15.72 7.39 8.32
C ALA A 287 17.02 7.71 7.55
N GLY A 288 18.11 7.93 8.29
CA GLY A 288 19.27 8.67 7.81
C GLY A 288 19.01 10.19 7.88
N LEU A 289 20.02 10.94 8.32
CA LEU A 289 20.01 12.39 8.60
C LEU A 289 19.75 13.31 7.37
N SER A 290 19.27 12.75 6.25
CA SER A 290 18.89 13.45 5.02
C SER A 290 17.38 13.49 4.77
N ALA A 291 16.56 12.89 5.64
CA ALA A 291 15.11 12.91 5.52
C ALA A 291 14.50 14.19 6.14
N ASP A 292 13.66 14.88 5.39
CA ASP A 292 12.90 16.04 5.86
C ASP A 292 11.75 15.56 6.78
N LEU A 293 11.94 15.70 8.10
CA LEU A 293 10.96 15.33 9.12
C LEU A 293 9.99 16.48 9.43
N ILE A 294 8.71 16.28 9.14
CA ILE A 294 7.61 17.17 9.52
C ILE A 294 6.77 16.47 10.58
N TRP A 295 6.51 17.15 11.70
CA TRP A 295 5.78 16.58 12.82
C TRP A 295 4.72 17.54 13.37
N GLY A 296 3.64 16.97 13.89
CA GLY A 296 2.60 17.66 14.63
C GLY A 296 2.21 16.87 15.87
N ASN A 297 1.64 17.55 16.87
CA ASN A 297 1.05 16.89 18.03
C ASN A 297 -0.47 17.03 18.05
N CYS A 298 -1.16 16.02 18.57
CA CYS A 298 -2.61 15.96 18.70
C CYS A 298 -3.00 15.53 20.11
N ILE A 299 -4.18 15.93 20.56
CA ILE A 299 -4.77 15.47 21.82
C ILE A 299 -6.01 14.65 21.48
N ASP A 300 -6.07 13.41 21.94
CA ASP A 300 -7.20 12.50 21.74
C ASP A 300 -7.64 11.94 23.11
N GLU A 301 -8.76 12.43 23.63
CA GLU A 301 -9.29 12.05 24.95
C GLU A 301 -9.51 10.53 25.10
N ASN A 302 -9.67 9.80 23.99
CA ASN A 302 -9.84 8.35 23.98
C ASN A 302 -8.56 7.55 24.29
N LEU A 303 -7.38 8.19 24.33
CA LEU A 303 -6.10 7.53 24.62
C LEU A 303 -5.77 7.38 26.11
N GLU A 304 -6.55 8.00 27.02
CA GLU A 304 -6.29 7.99 28.48
C GLU A 304 -4.86 8.45 28.82
N ASP A 305 -3.98 7.60 29.37
CA ASP A 305 -2.56 7.93 29.63
C ASP A 305 -1.59 7.56 28.49
N LYS A 306 -2.09 6.91 27.43
CA LYS A 306 -1.26 6.38 26.33
C LYS A 306 -0.72 7.48 25.43
N LEU A 307 0.41 7.17 24.81
CA LEU A 307 0.97 7.91 23.69
C LEU A 307 0.86 7.04 22.44
N SER A 308 0.28 7.60 21.38
CA SER A 308 0.17 6.97 20.07
C SER A 308 1.06 7.71 19.07
N VAL A 309 2.00 6.99 18.47
CA VAL A 309 2.92 7.53 17.46
C VAL A 309 2.57 6.92 16.11
N THR A 310 2.33 7.76 15.11
CA THR A 310 2.08 7.35 13.72
C THR A 310 3.11 8.01 12.80
N ILE A 311 3.83 7.17 12.05
CA ILE A 311 4.94 7.54 11.18
C ILE A 311 4.52 7.24 9.73
N ILE A 312 4.61 8.22 8.85
CA ILE A 312 4.23 8.09 7.44
C ILE A 312 5.39 8.58 6.57
N ALA A 313 6.11 7.62 6.00
CA ALA A 313 7.26 7.86 5.14
C ALA A 313 6.84 7.95 3.67
N THR A 314 7.34 8.94 2.93
CA THR A 314 7.01 9.17 1.52
C THR A 314 8.27 9.48 0.68
N GLY A 315 8.15 9.41 -0.65
CA GLY A 315 9.23 9.79 -1.55
C GLY A 315 10.44 8.84 -1.48
N PHE A 316 10.18 7.54 -1.38
CA PHE A 316 11.24 6.52 -1.38
C PHE A 316 12.01 6.53 -2.70
N GLN A 317 13.29 6.92 -2.64
CA GLN A 317 14.19 6.84 -3.78
C GLN A 317 14.51 5.39 -4.15
N THR A 318 14.53 5.08 -5.45
CA THR A 318 15.07 3.79 -5.92
C THR A 318 16.57 3.70 -5.62
N THR A 319 17.12 2.49 -5.50
CA THR A 319 18.54 2.27 -5.21
C THR A 319 19.45 2.98 -6.22
N GLU A 320 19.04 3.02 -7.49
CA GLU A 320 19.73 3.71 -8.58
C GLU A 320 19.80 5.23 -8.34
N GLN A 321 18.68 5.85 -7.92
CA GLN A 321 18.63 7.28 -7.58
C GLN A 321 19.50 7.61 -6.37
N ARG A 322 19.48 6.77 -5.32
CA ARG A 322 20.36 6.92 -4.14
C ARG A 322 21.84 6.91 -4.54
N ASP A 323 22.22 6.03 -5.48
CA ASP A 323 23.58 5.93 -5.99
C ASP A 323 23.97 7.06 -6.95
N GLU A 324 23.02 7.80 -7.53
CA GLU A 324 23.30 9.03 -8.28
C GLU A 324 23.42 10.25 -7.34
N GLU A 325 22.54 10.38 -6.34
CA GLU A 325 22.65 11.45 -5.35
C GLU A 325 23.92 11.32 -4.50
N LYS A 326 24.29 10.10 -4.07
CA LYS A 326 25.57 9.84 -3.37
C LYS A 326 26.82 10.19 -4.22
N LYS A 327 26.71 10.23 -5.55
CA LYS A 327 27.78 10.75 -6.45
C LYS A 327 27.74 12.28 -6.59
N ASN A 328 26.56 12.89 -6.49
CA ASN A 328 26.34 14.33 -6.59
C ASN A 328 26.59 15.11 -5.29
N VAL A 329 26.73 14.45 -4.13
CA VAL A 329 27.26 15.06 -2.90
C VAL A 329 28.68 15.58 -3.17
N LYS A 330 28.78 16.87 -3.45
CA LYS A 330 30.06 17.56 -3.66
C LYS A 330 30.91 17.42 -2.39
N LYS A 331 31.92 16.55 -2.41
CA LYS A 331 32.95 16.51 -1.37
C LYS A 331 33.58 17.89 -1.28
N ILE A 332 33.26 18.62 -0.20
CA ILE A 332 33.91 19.87 0.15
C ILE A 332 35.31 19.50 0.62
N SER A 333 36.24 19.40 -0.33
CA SER A 333 37.65 19.26 -0.02
C SER A 333 38.10 20.56 0.64
N LEU A 334 38.16 20.57 1.96
CA LEU A 334 38.85 21.60 2.72
C LEU A 334 40.31 21.56 2.26
N LEU A 335 40.74 22.60 1.54
CA LEU A 335 42.07 22.73 0.99
C LEU A 335 43.10 22.96 2.11
N THR A 336 43.43 21.90 2.84
CA THR A 336 44.67 21.85 3.64
C THR A 336 45.86 21.90 2.69
N PRO A 337 46.78 22.87 2.82
CA PRO A 337 47.88 23.05 1.88
C PRO A 337 49.04 22.09 2.17
N GLU A 338 48.77 20.78 2.14
CA GLU A 338 49.77 19.73 2.38
C GLU A 338 50.56 19.33 1.13
N GLU A 339 50.08 19.68 -0.08
CA GLU A 339 50.79 19.49 -1.35
C GLU A 339 51.57 20.75 -1.80
N ALA A 340 52.27 21.40 -0.87
CA ALA A 340 53.34 22.33 -1.22
C ALA A 340 54.63 21.53 -1.57
N PRO A 341 55.26 21.74 -2.74
CA PRO A 341 56.43 20.95 -3.14
C PRO A 341 57.61 21.17 -2.20
N LEU A 342 58.11 20.09 -1.60
CA LEU A 342 59.19 20.08 -0.60
C LEU A 342 60.53 20.56 -1.18
N VAL A 343 60.78 21.87 -1.08
CA VAL A 343 62.11 22.45 -1.29
C VAL A 343 63.04 22.01 -0.16
N LYS A 344 63.91 21.05 -0.45
CA LYS A 344 64.91 20.55 0.52
C LYS A 344 65.91 21.67 0.87
N PRO A 345 66.17 21.94 2.17
CA PRO A 345 67.28 22.81 2.57
C PRO A 345 68.62 22.23 2.12
N ILE A 346 69.55 23.11 1.73
CA ILE A 346 70.94 22.72 1.42
C ILE A 346 71.69 22.48 2.74
N GLU A 347 72.52 21.44 2.78
CA GLU A 347 73.23 21.00 3.99
C GLU A 347 74.24 22.05 4.49
N ALA A 348 74.09 22.49 5.73
CA ALA A 348 75.07 23.31 6.43
C ALA A 348 76.18 22.41 7.01
N VAL A 349 77.22 22.14 6.21
CA VAL A 349 78.41 21.43 6.69
C VAL A 349 79.19 22.29 7.68
N ASN A 350 79.21 21.88 8.96
CA ASN A 350 80.41 21.91 9.80
C ASN A 350 80.24 21.08 11.09
N SER A 351 81.33 20.46 11.53
CA SER A 351 81.41 19.67 12.75
C SER A 351 81.70 20.54 14.00
N PHE A 352 81.43 20.03 15.20
CA PHE A 352 82.49 19.64 16.16
C PHE A 352 81.94 19.15 17.53
N ILE A 353 82.58 18.09 18.04
CA ILE A 353 82.77 17.71 19.47
C ILE A 353 81.52 17.48 20.34
N ALA A 354 81.46 16.27 20.94
CA ALA A 354 80.61 15.95 22.08
C ALA A 354 81.44 15.43 23.27
N PRO A 355 81.20 15.90 24.51
CA PRO A 355 81.71 15.28 25.73
C PRO A 355 80.63 14.46 26.47
N LYS A 356 81.04 13.39 27.15
CA LYS A 356 80.20 12.62 28.09
C LYS A 356 79.97 13.37 29.40
N PRO A 357 78.79 13.21 30.04
CA PRO A 357 78.63 13.35 31.49
C PRO A 357 78.85 12.03 32.23
N GLU A 358 79.28 12.11 33.49
CA GLU A 358 79.35 11.00 34.46
C GLU A 358 78.20 11.12 35.48
N ALA A 359 78.06 10.16 36.40
CA ALA A 359 76.98 10.12 37.39
C ALA A 359 77.45 10.53 38.80
N VAL A 360 76.64 11.35 39.50
CA VAL A 360 76.81 11.70 40.93
C VAL A 360 75.43 11.73 41.61
N SER A 361 75.40 11.46 42.92
CA SER A 361 74.23 11.24 43.79
C SER A 361 73.60 12.48 44.42
N ASN A 362 72.35 12.36 44.88
CA ASN A 362 71.68 12.91 46.10
C ASN A 362 71.92 14.40 46.50
N GLU A 363 70.97 15.16 47.06
CA GLU A 363 69.89 14.79 48.01
C GLU A 363 68.66 15.76 47.88
N PRO A 364 67.79 16.12 48.87
CA PRO A 364 66.34 15.98 48.66
C PRO A 364 65.48 17.27 48.74
N VAL A 365 64.30 17.25 48.11
CA VAL A 365 63.15 18.13 48.45
C VAL A 365 61.84 17.33 48.40
N MET A 366 60.92 17.60 49.34
CA MET A 366 59.66 16.87 49.52
C MET A 366 58.56 17.25 48.51
N LYS A 367 57.68 16.31 48.19
CA LYS A 367 56.27 16.57 47.83
C LYS A 367 55.35 15.45 48.35
N ALA A 368 54.03 15.69 48.27
CA ALA A 368 53.03 15.01 49.09
C ALA A 368 52.78 13.52 48.72
N LYS A 369 52.09 12.84 49.63
CA LYS A 369 51.83 11.40 49.66
C LYS A 369 50.33 11.15 49.46
N GLU A 370 49.95 10.37 48.45
CA GLU A 370 48.57 9.88 48.30
C GLU A 370 48.33 8.61 49.14
N GLU A 371 47.06 8.29 49.36
CA GLU A 371 46.63 7.37 50.42
C GLU A 371 46.57 5.89 50.00
N ILE A 372 46.70 5.01 50.99
CA ILE A 372 46.69 3.56 50.84
C ILE A 372 45.32 3.03 51.26
N LYS A 373 44.64 2.25 50.41
CA LYS A 373 43.56 1.36 50.86
C LYS A 373 44.14 0.01 51.26
N GLN A 374 44.10 -0.27 52.55
CA GLN A 374 44.62 -1.51 53.15
C GLN A 374 43.52 -2.59 53.23
N SER A 375 43.93 -3.85 53.11
CA SER A 375 43.09 -5.03 53.34
C SER A 375 42.73 -5.20 54.81
N ASP A 376 41.49 -5.60 55.10
CA ASP A 376 41.10 -6.06 56.44
C ASP A 376 41.44 -7.56 56.64
N LEU A 377 41.73 -7.97 57.88
CA LEU A 377 42.42 -9.24 58.18
C LEU A 377 41.81 -9.97 59.40
N PHE A 378 40.60 -10.49 59.23
CA PHE A 378 39.98 -11.54 60.04
C PHE A 378 39.19 -12.48 59.10
N GLY A 379 39.25 -13.81 59.19
CA GLY A 379 40.08 -14.66 60.06
C GLY A 379 39.52 -16.09 60.07
N ASP A 380 40.19 -17.03 59.40
CA ASP A 380 39.72 -18.42 59.25
C ASP A 380 39.49 -19.14 60.59
N LEU A 381 38.32 -19.79 60.74
CA LEU A 381 38.11 -20.86 61.72
C LEU A 381 36.96 -21.80 61.27
N TYR A 382 37.36 -23.03 60.92
CA TYR A 382 36.54 -24.17 60.47
C TYR A 382 35.85 -24.03 59.09
N GLY A 383 35.87 -25.03 58.19
CA GLY A 383 36.67 -26.25 58.18
C GLY A 383 35.98 -27.51 57.64
N ASN A 384 36.35 -27.89 56.41
CA ASN A 384 36.34 -29.24 55.83
C ASN A 384 35.06 -29.93 55.26
N ASN A 385 35.27 -30.42 54.02
CA ASN A 385 34.87 -31.72 53.45
C ASN A 385 33.49 -31.98 52.80
N LYS A 386 33.50 -31.91 51.46
CA LYS A 386 33.29 -33.04 50.51
C LYS A 386 32.21 -34.10 50.82
N ARG A 387 31.27 -34.29 49.88
CA ARG A 387 31.25 -35.48 48.99
C ARG A 387 30.35 -35.29 47.74
N LYS A 388 30.10 -36.38 47.00
CA LYS A 388 29.73 -36.44 45.56
C LYS A 388 28.47 -37.30 45.34
N MET A 389 27.71 -36.91 44.30
CA MET A 389 27.01 -37.75 43.29
C MET A 389 25.76 -38.59 43.64
N GLU A 390 24.80 -38.46 42.71
CA GLU A 390 23.89 -39.47 42.11
C GLU A 390 22.54 -39.86 42.78
N ASP A 391 21.53 -39.95 41.87
CA ASP A 391 20.15 -40.48 41.95
C ASP A 391 20.11 -42.02 42.24
N PRO A 392 18.95 -42.70 42.51
CA PRO A 392 17.61 -42.42 41.93
C PRO A 392 16.30 -42.81 42.69
N GLU A 393 15.18 -42.40 42.08
CA GLU A 393 13.84 -43.02 41.93
C GLU A 393 12.92 -43.53 43.10
N ASN A 394 11.62 -43.26 42.87
CA ASN A 394 10.39 -43.98 43.28
C ASN A 394 9.90 -43.96 44.75
N GLY A 395 8.58 -43.77 44.94
CA GLY A 395 7.92 -44.30 46.16
C GLY A 395 6.56 -43.82 46.70
N ILE A 396 5.61 -43.27 45.92
CA ILE A 396 4.13 -43.30 46.19
C ILE A 396 3.59 -42.75 47.55
N VAL A 397 2.57 -41.88 47.51
CA VAL A 397 1.26 -42.06 48.22
C VAL A 397 0.28 -40.96 47.77
N ARG A 398 -1.00 -41.32 47.58
CA ARG A 398 -2.14 -40.39 47.43
C ARG A 398 -2.99 -40.46 48.70
N HIS A 399 -3.69 -39.39 49.04
CA HIS A 399 -4.88 -39.51 49.90
C HIS A 399 -6.00 -38.57 49.45
N THR A 400 -7.22 -39.10 49.49
CA THR A 400 -8.49 -38.43 49.14
C THR A 400 -9.06 -37.71 50.36
N LEU A 401 -9.86 -36.65 50.14
CA LEU A 401 -10.69 -36.01 51.16
C LEU A 401 -12.12 -35.81 50.65
N VAL A 402 -13.07 -35.80 51.59
CA VAL A 402 -14.53 -35.95 51.41
C VAL A 402 -15.22 -35.28 52.62
N GLU A 403 -16.39 -34.64 52.41
CA GLU A 403 -17.34 -34.10 53.44
C GLU A 403 -16.79 -32.97 54.38
N GLU A 404 -17.55 -32.02 54.95
CA GLU A 404 -18.95 -31.54 54.82
C GLU A 404 -19.11 -30.10 55.43
N GLU A 405 -20.14 -29.33 54.99
CA GLU A 405 -20.89 -28.24 55.69
C GLU A 405 -20.20 -27.05 56.45
N ALA A 406 -20.79 -25.85 56.67
CA ALA A 406 -21.96 -25.11 56.12
C ALA A 406 -21.98 -23.60 56.59
N SER A 407 -23.06 -22.86 56.27
CA SER A 407 -23.41 -21.43 56.55
C SER A 407 -22.72 -20.35 55.68
N ALA A 408 -23.39 -19.47 54.89
CA ALA A 408 -24.63 -18.64 54.96
C ALA A 408 -24.32 -17.16 55.36
N SER A 409 -24.92 -16.10 54.79
CA SER A 409 -25.90 -15.87 53.68
C SER A 409 -25.88 -14.35 53.31
N GLU A 410 -26.49 -13.77 52.27
CA GLU A 410 -27.45 -14.24 51.24
C GLU A 410 -26.95 -13.80 49.81
N SER A 411 -27.59 -13.11 48.84
CA SER A 411 -28.93 -12.47 48.69
C SER A 411 -29.43 -12.36 47.23
N GLN A 412 -30.64 -12.86 46.98
CA GLN A 412 -31.65 -12.57 45.93
C GLN A 412 -31.37 -12.59 44.39
N GLU A 413 -32.34 -13.22 43.73
CA GLU A 413 -32.56 -13.66 42.32
C GLU A 413 -33.04 -12.55 41.32
N PRO A 414 -33.33 -12.85 40.02
CA PRO A 414 -33.34 -14.14 39.32
C PRO A 414 -32.52 -14.24 38.00
N ALA A 415 -32.25 -15.48 37.58
CA ALA A 415 -31.83 -15.81 36.22
C ALA A 415 -33.03 -16.28 35.37
N PHE A 416 -33.03 -15.96 34.07
CA PHE A 416 -34.06 -16.46 33.13
C PHE A 416 -33.75 -17.89 32.67
N GLU A 417 -34.67 -18.81 32.95
CA GLU A 417 -34.62 -20.20 32.49
C GLU A 417 -35.20 -20.31 31.06
N PHE A 418 -34.47 -20.95 30.15
CA PHE A 418 -34.85 -21.08 28.73
C PHE A 418 -35.30 -22.51 28.42
N GLU A 419 -36.60 -22.76 28.35
CA GLU A 419 -37.15 -24.04 27.89
C GLU A 419 -36.78 -24.30 26.42
N ILE A 420 -35.87 -25.25 26.16
CA ILE A 420 -35.65 -25.78 24.81
C ILE A 420 -36.80 -26.73 24.45
N LYS A 421 -37.87 -26.16 23.88
CA LYS A 421 -38.98 -26.93 23.30
C LYS A 421 -38.53 -27.56 21.98
N VAL A 422 -38.02 -28.78 22.07
CA VAL A 422 -37.79 -29.66 20.91
C VAL A 422 -39.15 -29.99 20.29
N ALA A 423 -39.47 -29.35 19.17
CA ALA A 423 -40.60 -29.75 18.34
C ALA A 423 -40.17 -30.89 17.41
N GLU A 424 -40.76 -32.07 17.59
CA GLU A 424 -40.59 -33.18 16.65
C GLU A 424 -41.20 -32.77 15.30
N THR A 425 -40.36 -32.66 14.27
CA THR A 425 -40.80 -32.40 12.90
C THR A 425 -40.66 -33.68 12.07
N ASP A 426 -41.79 -34.26 11.66
CA ASP A 426 -41.87 -35.45 10.81
C ASP A 426 -41.35 -35.18 9.39
N PHE A 427 -40.03 -35.08 9.23
CA PHE A 427 -39.38 -35.02 7.94
C PHE A 427 -39.26 -36.42 7.32
N VAL A 428 -40.31 -36.85 6.62
CA VAL A 428 -40.29 -38.06 5.79
C VAL A 428 -39.30 -37.87 4.63
N PHE A 429 -38.15 -38.55 4.71
CA PHE A 429 -37.07 -38.42 3.74
C PHE A 429 -37.26 -39.37 2.55
N GLU A 430 -38.18 -39.04 1.64
CA GLU A 430 -38.30 -39.77 0.38
C GLU A 430 -37.05 -39.57 -0.49
N LYS A 431 -36.48 -40.67 -0.96
CA LYS A 431 -35.37 -40.65 -1.93
C LYS A 431 -35.97 -40.52 -3.33
N PRO A 432 -35.59 -39.51 -4.13
CA PRO A 432 -36.06 -39.42 -5.51
C PRO A 432 -35.45 -40.55 -6.35
N GLU A 433 -36.27 -41.51 -6.78
CA GLU A 433 -35.87 -42.47 -7.80
C GLU A 433 -35.79 -41.77 -9.16
N ALA A 434 -34.66 -41.96 -9.86
CA ALA A 434 -34.39 -41.29 -11.12
C ALA A 434 -35.13 -41.96 -12.30
N VAL A 435 -36.41 -41.61 -12.47
CA VAL A 435 -37.21 -42.04 -13.63
C VAL A 435 -36.75 -41.30 -14.89
N PHE A 436 -36.02 -42.00 -15.76
CA PHE A 436 -35.68 -41.51 -17.10
C PHE A 436 -36.90 -41.56 -18.02
N ASN A 437 -37.68 -40.46 -18.06
CA ASN A 437 -38.56 -40.18 -19.20
C ASN A 437 -37.71 -39.66 -20.36
N ASN A 438 -37.93 -40.20 -21.56
CA ASN A 438 -36.99 -40.10 -22.69
C ASN A 438 -37.52 -39.20 -23.83
N ASP A 439 -38.59 -38.45 -23.58
CA ASP A 439 -39.29 -37.61 -24.55
C ASP A 439 -39.07 -36.13 -24.21
N VAL A 440 -38.26 -35.44 -25.02
CA VAL A 440 -38.00 -34.00 -24.92
C VAL A 440 -38.46 -33.33 -26.21
N GLU A 441 -39.63 -32.71 -26.19
CA GLU A 441 -40.02 -31.77 -27.24
C GLU A 441 -39.17 -30.49 -27.13
N PRO A 442 -38.65 -29.95 -28.25
CA PRO A 442 -37.80 -28.77 -28.22
C PRO A 442 -38.61 -27.49 -27.99
N LEU A 443 -38.60 -27.00 -26.75
CA LEU A 443 -39.10 -25.67 -26.39
C LEU A 443 -38.42 -24.59 -27.25
N LYS A 444 -39.23 -23.83 -28.00
CA LYS A 444 -38.77 -22.60 -28.67
C LYS A 444 -38.56 -21.52 -27.61
N GLN A 445 -37.38 -20.94 -27.54
CA GLN A 445 -37.18 -19.66 -26.86
C GLN A 445 -37.56 -18.53 -27.83
N GLU A 446 -38.48 -17.67 -27.42
CA GLU A 446 -38.74 -16.41 -28.10
C GLU A 446 -37.60 -15.44 -27.80
N VAL A 447 -37.16 -14.69 -28.82
CA VAL A 447 -36.17 -13.61 -28.65
C VAL A 447 -36.95 -12.32 -28.47
N GLN A 448 -36.86 -11.70 -27.30
CA GLN A 448 -37.33 -10.34 -27.11
C GLN A 448 -36.30 -9.36 -27.66
N GLU A 449 -36.75 -8.42 -28.48
CA GLU A 449 -35.93 -7.34 -29.01
C GLU A 449 -35.97 -6.15 -28.04
N THR A 450 -34.80 -5.70 -27.59
CA THR A 450 -34.60 -4.44 -26.88
C THR A 450 -33.65 -3.58 -27.70
N GLY A 451 -34.17 -2.57 -28.39
CA GLY A 451 -33.40 -1.72 -29.31
C GLY A 451 -32.59 -0.62 -28.60
N ALA A 452 -31.53 -0.18 -29.25
CA ALA A 452 -30.81 1.06 -28.94
C ALA A 452 -30.19 1.63 -30.23
N ASP A 453 -30.71 2.80 -30.62
CA ASP A 453 -30.24 3.86 -31.53
C ASP A 453 -29.39 3.56 -32.78
N ASP A 454 -29.88 4.17 -33.87
CA ASP A 454 -29.11 4.54 -35.06
C ASP A 454 -27.83 5.32 -34.71
N ASP A 455 -26.69 4.94 -35.30
CA ASP A 455 -26.05 5.77 -36.34
C ASP A 455 -24.85 5.03 -37.01
N LYS A 456 -25.12 3.90 -37.68
CA LYS A 456 -24.11 3.13 -38.44
C LYS A 456 -24.68 2.49 -39.72
N SER A 457 -24.73 3.30 -40.78
CA SER A 457 -24.70 2.92 -42.21
C SER A 457 -25.21 1.51 -42.57
N ASP A 458 -26.39 1.42 -43.21
CA ASP A 458 -27.19 0.21 -43.51
C ASP A 458 -26.54 -0.91 -44.35
N GLU A 459 -25.22 -0.93 -44.55
CA GLU A 459 -24.53 -2.05 -45.21
C GLU A 459 -24.41 -3.28 -44.29
N SER A 460 -25.56 -3.92 -44.09
CA SER A 460 -25.77 -5.34 -43.79
C SER A 460 -25.47 -5.85 -42.37
N ILE A 461 -26.39 -5.54 -41.44
CA ILE A 461 -26.63 -6.33 -40.21
C ILE A 461 -26.76 -7.84 -40.55
N GLU A 462 -27.40 -8.17 -41.67
CA GLU A 462 -27.54 -9.55 -42.15
C GLU A 462 -26.18 -10.23 -42.41
N ASP A 463 -25.20 -9.51 -42.94
CA ASP A 463 -23.88 -10.05 -43.23
C ASP A 463 -23.01 -10.13 -41.95
N GLN A 464 -23.28 -9.29 -40.93
CA GLN A 464 -22.74 -9.50 -39.58
C GLN A 464 -23.31 -10.76 -38.93
N LEU A 465 -24.63 -11.01 -39.04
CA LEU A 465 -25.28 -12.24 -38.60
C LEU A 465 -24.79 -13.48 -39.36
N LYS A 466 -24.46 -13.34 -40.64
CA LYS A 466 -23.87 -14.39 -41.48
C LYS A 466 -22.43 -14.71 -41.04
N LYS A 467 -21.59 -13.68 -40.85
CA LYS A 467 -20.21 -13.80 -40.35
C LYS A 467 -20.17 -14.36 -38.92
N SER A 468 -21.11 -14.01 -38.04
CA SER A 468 -21.19 -14.58 -36.68
C SER A 468 -21.64 -16.04 -36.69
N LYS A 469 -22.68 -16.40 -37.46
CA LYS A 469 -23.09 -17.80 -37.68
C LYS A 469 -21.97 -18.64 -38.26
N GLU A 470 -21.23 -18.11 -39.24
CA GLU A 470 -20.07 -18.81 -39.81
C GLU A 470 -18.93 -18.98 -38.80
N ARG A 471 -18.61 -17.96 -38.00
CA ARG A 471 -17.62 -18.04 -36.90
C ARG A 471 -18.00 -19.09 -35.87
N ILE A 472 -19.28 -19.21 -35.51
CA ILE A 472 -19.80 -20.24 -34.61
C ILE A 472 -19.70 -21.64 -35.24
N LEU A 473 -20.02 -21.78 -36.53
CA LEU A 473 -19.84 -23.03 -37.28
C LEU A 473 -18.37 -23.49 -37.34
N ARG A 474 -17.45 -22.58 -37.65
CA ARG A 474 -16.00 -22.84 -37.65
C ARG A 474 -15.48 -23.25 -36.26
N LEU A 475 -15.97 -22.62 -35.19
CA LEU A 475 -15.63 -23.01 -33.80
C LEU A 475 -16.20 -24.40 -33.43
N LYS A 476 -17.41 -24.74 -33.89
CA LYS A 476 -18.05 -26.04 -33.66
C LYS A 476 -17.33 -27.17 -34.40
N ASP A 477 -16.94 -26.95 -35.66
CA ASP A 477 -16.14 -27.89 -36.45
C ASP A 477 -14.73 -28.09 -35.84
N LEU A 478 -14.05 -27.01 -35.41
CA LEU A 478 -12.79 -27.10 -34.69
C LEU A 478 -12.94 -27.92 -33.38
N SER A 479 -14.01 -27.68 -32.62
CA SER A 479 -14.31 -28.44 -31.39
C SER A 479 -14.59 -29.92 -31.67
N MET A 480 -15.25 -30.26 -32.77
CA MET A 480 -15.46 -31.64 -33.19
C MET A 480 -14.15 -32.32 -33.63
N LYS A 481 -13.28 -31.64 -34.38
CA LYS A 481 -11.97 -32.16 -34.79
C LYS A 481 -11.02 -32.39 -33.61
N LEU A 482 -11.08 -31.54 -32.58
CA LEU A 482 -10.34 -31.71 -31.32
C LEU A 482 -10.89 -32.82 -30.41
N ARG A 483 -12.13 -33.27 -30.59
CA ARG A 483 -12.72 -34.39 -29.83
C ARG A 483 -12.36 -35.77 -30.39
N THR A 484 -11.91 -35.87 -31.63
CA THR A 484 -11.54 -37.13 -32.28
C THR A 484 -10.03 -37.35 -32.15
N SER A 485 -9.61 -38.48 -31.58
CA SER A 485 -8.19 -38.81 -31.33
C SER A 485 -7.28 -38.61 -32.55
N ASN A 486 -7.75 -39.00 -33.73
CA ASN A 486 -6.97 -38.93 -34.97
C ASN A 486 -6.86 -37.49 -35.50
N GLY A 487 -7.89 -36.66 -35.27
CA GLY A 487 -7.92 -35.26 -35.74
C GLY A 487 -6.90 -34.37 -35.03
N LEU A 488 -6.51 -34.72 -33.80
CA LEU A 488 -5.44 -34.04 -33.08
C LEU A 488 -4.08 -34.24 -33.77
N GLN A 489 -3.81 -35.44 -34.27
CA GLN A 489 -2.52 -35.79 -34.89
C GLN A 489 -2.40 -35.26 -36.32
N GLU A 490 -3.51 -35.15 -37.07
CA GLU A 490 -3.54 -34.41 -38.33
C GLU A 490 -3.29 -32.90 -38.11
N LEU A 491 -3.89 -32.33 -37.05
CA LEU A 491 -3.64 -30.94 -36.66
C LEU A 491 -2.19 -30.69 -36.19
N GLU A 492 -1.50 -31.68 -35.65
CA GLU A 492 -0.10 -31.54 -35.21
C GLU A 492 0.89 -31.56 -36.39
N ASN A 493 0.67 -32.45 -37.37
CA ASN A 493 1.56 -32.61 -38.53
C ASN A 493 1.54 -31.42 -39.50
N GLU A 494 0.49 -30.60 -39.54
CA GLU A 494 0.44 -29.43 -40.43
C GLU A 494 0.94 -28.13 -39.77
N PRO A 495 1.82 -27.34 -40.43
CA PRO A 495 2.19 -26.02 -39.96
C PRO A 495 1.00 -25.05 -39.84
N ALA A 496 0.97 -24.25 -38.77
CA ALA A 496 -0.17 -23.40 -38.43
C ALA A 496 -0.56 -22.35 -39.52
N TYR A 497 0.37 -21.94 -40.39
CA TYR A 497 0.07 -21.02 -41.50
C TYR A 497 -0.78 -21.70 -42.59
N LYS A 498 -0.53 -22.98 -42.88
CA LYS A 498 -1.34 -23.79 -43.83
C LYS A 498 -2.74 -24.02 -43.27
N ARG A 499 -2.82 -24.47 -42.01
CA ARG A 499 -4.11 -24.69 -41.30
C ARG A 499 -5.01 -23.45 -41.22
N LYS A 500 -4.44 -22.24 -41.30
CA LYS A 500 -5.18 -20.97 -41.30
C LYS A 500 -5.37 -20.36 -42.71
N GLN A 501 -4.91 -21.02 -43.77
CA GLN A 501 -4.90 -20.50 -45.15
C GLN A 501 -4.29 -19.09 -45.28
N MET A 502 -3.32 -18.76 -44.42
CA MET A 502 -2.68 -17.45 -44.40
C MET A 502 -1.68 -17.35 -45.55
N GLN A 503 -1.93 -16.44 -46.50
CA GLN A 503 -0.93 -16.07 -47.49
C GLN A 503 0.20 -15.31 -46.80
N LEU A 504 1.36 -15.94 -46.68
CA LEU A 504 2.58 -15.27 -46.22
C LEU A 504 3.05 -14.31 -47.32
N GLN A 505 3.16 -13.03 -47.00
CA GLN A 505 3.92 -12.10 -47.85
C GLN A 505 5.37 -12.58 -47.91
N GLN A 506 5.95 -12.68 -49.12
CA GLN A 506 7.39 -12.87 -49.27
C GLN A 506 8.10 -11.60 -48.81
N VAL A 507 8.56 -11.59 -47.56
CA VAL A 507 9.49 -10.58 -47.07
C VAL A 507 10.83 -10.79 -47.77
N GLN A 508 11.38 -9.70 -48.29
CA GLN A 508 12.61 -9.72 -49.08
C GLN A 508 13.81 -10.15 -48.21
N HIS A 509 14.71 -10.97 -48.76
CA HIS A 509 15.78 -11.59 -47.98
C HIS A 509 16.79 -10.54 -47.52
N SER A 510 17.30 -10.64 -46.28
CA SER A 510 18.15 -9.62 -45.63
C SER A 510 19.54 -9.42 -46.25
N SER A 511 19.81 -10.06 -47.39
CA SER A 511 20.99 -9.85 -48.24
C SER A 511 20.74 -8.83 -49.37
N GLU A 512 19.48 -8.49 -49.67
CA GLU A 512 19.14 -7.42 -50.61
C GLU A 512 19.06 -6.08 -49.86
N SER A 513 20.00 -5.19 -50.14
CA SER A 513 20.11 -3.91 -49.45
C SER A 513 19.14 -2.86 -50.03
N GLN A 514 18.32 -2.26 -49.17
CA GLN A 514 17.50 -1.09 -49.53
C GLN A 514 18.37 0.18 -49.62
N VAL A 515 19.25 0.24 -50.62
CA VAL A 515 19.93 1.48 -51.00
C VAL A 515 18.92 2.36 -51.75
N SER A 516 18.60 3.52 -51.19
CA SER A 516 17.64 4.45 -51.79
C SER A 516 18.14 4.94 -53.16
N ARG A 517 17.36 4.66 -54.22
CA ARG A 517 17.66 5.10 -55.60
C ARG A 517 17.65 6.63 -55.80
N PHE A 518 17.11 7.37 -54.83
CA PHE A 518 16.85 8.79 -54.91
C PHE A 518 18.01 9.63 -54.39
N THR A 519 18.24 10.79 -55.00
CA THR A 519 19.17 11.83 -54.52
C THR A 519 18.45 13.16 -54.34
N LEU A 520 18.82 13.91 -53.31
CA LEU A 520 18.46 15.33 -53.20
C LEU A 520 19.43 16.15 -54.06
N SER A 521 18.89 17.10 -54.82
CA SER A 521 19.65 18.15 -55.49
C SER A 521 18.95 19.49 -55.29
N ASN A 522 19.71 20.52 -54.92
CA ASN A 522 19.22 21.91 -54.91
C ASN A 522 19.64 22.55 -56.24
N ASP A 523 18.69 23.12 -56.97
CA ASP A 523 19.00 23.99 -58.12
C ASP A 523 19.31 25.43 -57.60
N GLU A 524 19.88 26.29 -58.46
CA GLU A 524 20.48 27.57 -58.04
C GLU A 524 19.49 28.60 -57.45
N ASP A 525 18.19 28.46 -57.72
CA ASP A 525 17.10 29.26 -57.12
C ASP A 525 16.65 28.75 -55.72
N GLY A 526 17.33 27.75 -55.15
CA GLY A 526 17.19 27.36 -53.75
C GLY A 526 16.06 26.38 -53.42
N SER A 527 15.34 25.86 -54.41
CA SER A 527 14.39 24.75 -54.23
C SER A 527 15.08 23.39 -54.26
N THR A 528 14.74 22.52 -53.31
CA THR A 528 15.23 21.13 -53.25
C THR A 528 14.35 20.19 -54.07
N GLU A 529 14.92 19.55 -55.09
CA GLU A 529 14.28 18.45 -55.82
C GLU A 529 14.81 17.07 -55.37
N ILE A 530 13.98 16.04 -55.55
CA ILE A 530 14.34 14.63 -55.30
C ILE A 530 14.36 13.88 -56.64
N ARG A 531 15.55 13.56 -57.16
CA ARG A 531 15.73 12.90 -58.47
C ARG A 531 15.81 11.37 -58.30
N PRO A 532 15.16 10.56 -59.16
CA PRO A 532 14.95 9.12 -58.93
C PRO A 532 16.10 8.18 -59.34
N ASN A 533 17.24 8.73 -59.78
CA ASN A 533 18.43 7.96 -60.16
C ASN A 533 19.68 8.58 -59.52
N ASN A 534 20.30 7.86 -58.59
CA ASN A 534 21.54 8.24 -57.94
C ASN A 534 22.76 8.01 -58.88
N SER A 535 23.36 9.09 -59.37
CA SER A 535 24.52 9.02 -60.28
C SER A 535 25.75 8.35 -59.65
N PHE A 536 25.93 8.45 -58.33
CA PHE A 536 27.08 7.90 -57.60
C PHE A 536 27.10 6.36 -57.53
N LEU A 537 26.07 5.66 -58.01
CA LEU A 537 26.03 4.19 -58.10
C LEU A 537 26.30 3.64 -59.51
N HIS A 538 26.54 4.50 -60.52
CA HIS A 538 26.68 4.07 -61.92
C HIS A 538 27.95 4.53 -62.63
N ASP A 539 28.73 5.47 -62.06
CA ASP A 539 30.11 5.70 -62.49
C ASP A 539 31.04 4.58 -61.99
N ASN A 540 31.05 3.47 -62.71
CA ASN A 540 32.21 2.58 -62.71
C ASN A 540 33.36 3.31 -63.40
N VAL A 541 34.43 3.60 -62.67
CA VAL A 541 35.66 4.17 -63.23
C VAL A 541 36.46 3.07 -63.93
N ASP A 542 36.62 3.18 -65.25
CA ASP A 542 37.58 2.43 -66.08
C ASP A 542 39.02 2.99 -65.91
#